data_AF-A0A969RW17-F1
#
_entry.id   AF-A0A969RW17-F1
#
_cell.length_a   1.000
_cell.length_b   1.000
_cell.length_c   1.000
_cell.angle_alpha   90.00
_cell.angle_beta   90.00
_cell.angle_gamma   90.00
#
_symmetry.space_group_name_H-M   'P 1'
#
loop_
_entity.id
_entity.type
_entity.pdbx_description
1 polymer ?
#
loop_
_entity_poly.entity_id
_entity_poly.type
_entity_poly.pdbx_seq_one_letter_code
_entity_poly.pdbx_strand_id
1 'polypeptide(L)'
;MKTTLSAQTIQASEIFKYAYNGNTGYGYSFSATNSGLKAADDGVSHTGNYEITFQGVASKPVPEPSAVLSLIGFGSLLAGKRQMQKSQF
;
A
#
# COMPACT_ATOMS: atom_id res chain seq x y z
N MET A 1 -43.43 4.65 -6.57
CA MET A 1 -42.31 3.69 -6.37
C MET A 1 -42.06 3.58 -4.87
N LYS A 2 -42.14 2.37 -4.31
CA LYS A 2 -41.94 2.13 -2.88
C LYS A 2 -40.55 1.51 -2.71
N THR A 3 -39.55 2.32 -2.37
CA THR A 3 -38.18 1.86 -2.18
C THR A 3 -38.06 1.26 -0.78
N THR A 4 -38.42 -0.01 -0.65
CA THR A 4 -38.12 -0.79 0.56
C THR A 4 -36.68 -1.27 0.43
N LEU A 5 -35.73 -0.47 0.90
CA LEU A 5 -34.46 -1.04 1.36
C LEU A 5 -34.83 -1.93 2.55
N SER A 6 -34.43 -3.20 2.46
CA SER A 6 -34.61 -4.30 3.41
C SER A 6 -34.75 -3.84 4.87
N ALA A 7 -35.52 -4.54 5.69
CA ALA A 7 -35.67 -4.34 7.13
C ALA A 7 -34.36 -4.56 7.95
N GLN A 8 -33.20 -4.32 7.35
CA GLN A 8 -31.87 -4.53 7.88
C GLN A 8 -31.05 -3.25 7.78
N THR A 9 -30.21 -3.01 8.78
CA THR A 9 -29.21 -1.95 8.75
C THR A 9 -28.24 -2.19 7.59
N ILE A 10 -28.14 -1.21 6.69
CA ILE A 10 -27.16 -1.23 5.60
C ILE A 10 -25.90 -0.54 6.11
N GLN A 11 -24.78 -1.25 6.03
CA GLN A 11 -23.47 -0.67 6.21
C GLN A 11 -22.90 -0.32 4.84
N ALA A 12 -22.55 0.94 4.65
CA ALA A 12 -21.96 1.44 3.42
C ALA A 12 -20.86 2.42 3.77
N SER A 13 -19.73 2.31 3.08
CA SER A 13 -18.68 3.31 3.13
C SER A 13 -19.15 4.59 2.43
N GLU A 14 -18.44 5.68 2.69
CA GLU A 14 -18.47 6.83 1.78
C GLU A 14 -17.93 6.42 0.40
N ILE A 15 -18.35 7.17 -0.63
CA ILE A 15 -17.80 7.04 -1.97
C ILE A 15 -16.63 8.02 -2.06
N PHE A 16 -15.46 7.52 -2.46
CA PHE A 16 -14.33 8.39 -2.77
C PHE A 16 -13.95 8.28 -4.25
N LYS A 17 -13.45 9.38 -4.80
CA LYS A 17 -12.89 9.44 -6.14
C LYS A 17 -11.38 9.29 -6.05
N TYR A 18 -10.79 8.50 -6.95
CA TYR A 18 -9.34 8.44 -7.11
C TYR A 18 -8.93 8.78 -8.53
N ALA A 19 -7.75 9.37 -8.66
CA ALA A 19 -7.08 9.60 -9.94
C ALA A 19 -5.65 9.06 -9.83
N TYR A 20 -5.35 8.00 -10.58
CA TYR A 20 -4.08 7.29 -10.50
C TYR A 20 -3.66 6.74 -11.86
N ASN A 21 -2.41 6.97 -12.25
CA ASN A 21 -1.84 6.53 -13.54
C ASN A 21 -2.72 6.92 -14.76
N GLY A 22 -3.23 8.15 -14.79
CA GLY A 22 -4.10 8.64 -15.85
C GLY A 22 -5.54 8.13 -15.81
N ASN A 23 -5.87 7.19 -14.92
CA ASN A 23 -7.21 6.64 -14.76
C ASN A 23 -7.94 7.31 -13.59
N THR A 24 -9.22 7.60 -13.80
CA THR A 24 -10.10 8.11 -12.75
C THR A 24 -11.18 7.07 -12.43
N GLY A 25 -11.40 6.80 -11.15
CA GLY A 25 -12.41 5.86 -10.70
C GLY A 25 -13.02 6.25 -9.36
N TYR A 26 -13.92 5.39 -8.87
CA TYR A 26 -14.58 5.56 -7.57
C TYR A 26 -14.48 4.27 -6.78
N GLY A 27 -14.21 4.38 -5.49
CA GLY A 27 -14.17 3.27 -4.55
C GLY A 27 -15.30 3.37 -3.54
N TYR A 28 -15.91 2.22 -3.22
CA TYR A 28 -16.91 2.06 -2.18
C TYR A 28 -16.96 0.60 -1.70
N SER A 29 -17.49 0.37 -0.51
CA SER A 29 -17.72 -0.97 0.04
C SER A 29 -19.00 -1.02 0.86
N PHE A 30 -19.70 -2.16 0.83
CA PHE A 30 -20.81 -2.50 1.72
C PHE A 30 -20.42 -3.53 2.79
N SER A 31 -19.13 -3.83 2.87
CA SER A 31 -18.56 -4.78 3.83
C SER A 31 -17.60 -4.03 4.72
N ALA A 32 -17.94 -3.94 6.01
CA ALA A 32 -17.08 -3.37 7.03
C ALA A 32 -16.45 -4.47 7.88
N THR A 33 -15.21 -4.26 8.29
CA THR A 33 -14.62 -4.98 9.42
C THR A 33 -14.98 -4.27 10.71
N ASN A 34 -15.04 -4.98 11.84
CA ASN A 34 -15.26 -4.34 13.13
C ASN A 34 -14.05 -3.46 13.47
N SER A 35 -14.27 -2.16 13.67
CA SER A 35 -13.24 -1.19 14.04
C SER A 35 -12.74 -1.34 15.47
N GLY A 36 -13.51 -1.99 16.34
CA GLY A 36 -13.25 -2.02 17.80
C GLY A 36 -13.53 -0.69 18.51
N LEU A 37 -13.98 0.34 17.78
CA LEU A 37 -14.35 1.64 18.31
C LEU A 37 -15.86 1.76 18.43
N LYS A 38 -16.31 2.55 19.40
CA LYS A 38 -17.71 2.90 19.63
C LYS A 38 -17.78 4.40 19.89
N ALA A 39 -18.77 5.06 19.33
CA ALA A 39 -19.06 6.45 19.65
C ALA A 39 -19.36 6.59 21.15
N ALA A 40 -18.87 7.65 21.78
CA ALA A 40 -18.99 7.83 23.23
C ALA A 40 -20.39 8.26 23.69
N ASP A 41 -21.16 8.84 22.77
CA ASP A 41 -22.51 9.36 22.98
C ASP A 41 -23.58 8.26 22.99
N ASP A 42 -23.46 7.25 22.12
CA ASP A 42 -24.46 6.18 21.99
C ASP A 42 -23.91 4.75 22.19
N GLY A 43 -22.59 4.57 22.21
CA GLY A 43 -21.95 3.26 22.40
C GLY A 43 -22.15 2.26 21.26
N VAL A 44 -22.71 2.66 20.13
CA VAL A 44 -23.10 1.77 19.01
C VAL A 44 -22.76 2.30 17.62
N SER A 45 -22.56 3.61 17.46
CA SER A 45 -22.21 4.23 16.17
C SER A 45 -20.72 4.16 15.86
N HIS A 46 -20.38 4.37 14.58
CA HIS A 46 -19.02 4.42 14.04
C HIS A 46 -18.18 3.15 14.28
N THR A 47 -18.83 1.99 14.22
CA THR A 47 -18.22 0.69 14.57
C THR A 47 -17.55 -0.04 13.40
N GLY A 48 -17.71 0.42 12.15
CA GLY A 48 -17.17 -0.25 10.96
C GLY A 48 -15.92 0.42 10.37
N ASN A 49 -14.91 -0.37 10.01
CA ASN A 49 -13.76 0.02 9.20
C ASN A 49 -13.92 -0.51 7.76
N TYR A 50 -13.70 0.35 6.76
CA TYR A 50 -13.87 0.00 5.35
C TYR A 50 -12.51 0.01 4.66
N GLU A 51 -12.08 -1.16 4.21
CA GLU A 51 -10.86 -1.31 3.40
C GLU A 51 -11.24 -1.40 1.93
N ILE A 52 -10.73 -0.46 1.13
CA ILE A 52 -11.02 -0.37 -0.30
C ILE A 52 -9.68 -0.34 -1.03
N THR A 53 -9.44 -1.37 -1.84
CA THR A 53 -8.24 -1.48 -2.67
C THR A 53 -8.63 -1.27 -4.13
N PHE A 54 -7.75 -0.60 -4.87
CA PHE A 54 -7.84 -0.52 -6.32
C PHE A 54 -6.53 -1.01 -6.92
N GLN A 55 -6.58 -1.55 -8.14
CA GLN A 55 -5.38 -2.05 -8.78
C GLN A 55 -4.41 -0.91 -9.09
N GLY A 56 -3.25 -0.95 -8.43
CA GLY A 56 -2.11 -0.10 -8.74
C GLY A 56 -1.34 -0.61 -9.96
N VAL A 57 -0.31 0.14 -10.36
CA VAL A 57 0.65 -0.35 -11.35
C VAL A 57 1.62 -1.30 -10.64
N ALA A 58 1.93 -2.44 -11.26
CA ALA A 58 2.93 -3.36 -10.72
C ALA A 58 4.26 -2.63 -10.50
N SER A 59 4.87 -2.85 -9.33
CA SER A 59 6.18 -2.29 -9.01
C SER A 59 7.19 -2.72 -10.06
N LYS A 60 8.02 -1.77 -10.51
CA LYS A 60 9.16 -2.10 -11.39
C LYS A 60 10.15 -2.96 -10.59
N PRO A 61 10.75 -4.00 -11.21
CA PRO A 61 11.80 -4.76 -10.55
C PRO A 61 12.94 -3.83 -10.18
N VAL A 62 13.25 -3.78 -8.89
CA VAL A 62 14.42 -3.08 -8.36
C VAL A 62 15.51 -4.10 -8.04
N PRO A 63 16.80 -3.75 -8.16
CA PRO A 63 17.87 -4.65 -7.74
C PRO A 63 17.68 -5.06 -6.28
N GLU A 64 17.78 -6.36 -6.01
CA GLU A 64 17.79 -6.88 -4.64
C GLU A 64 18.93 -6.24 -3.84
N PRO A 65 18.75 -5.94 -2.54
CA PRO A 65 19.81 -5.34 -1.72
C PRO A 65 21.13 -6.10 -1.76
N SER A 66 21.08 -7.43 -1.87
CA SER A 66 22.25 -8.30 -2.00
C SER A 66 23.01 -8.09 -3.31
N ALA A 67 22.33 -7.78 -4.42
CA ALA A 67 22.96 -7.48 -5.69
C ALA A 67 23.75 -6.16 -5.61
N VAL A 68 23.17 -5.13 -4.98
CA VAL A 68 23.86 -3.85 -4.73
C VAL A 68 25.07 -4.05 -3.83
N LEU A 69 24.90 -4.79 -2.73
CA LEU A 69 25.99 -5.09 -1.80
C LEU A 69 27.12 -5.89 -2.46
N SER A 70 26.77 -6.85 -3.32
CA SER A 70 27.75 -7.62 -4.09
C SER A 70 28.58 -6.72 -4.99
N LEU A 71 27.93 -5.81 -5.74
CA LEU A 71 28.61 -4.84 -6.59
C LEU A 71 29.58 -3.95 -5.79
N ILE A 72 29.16 -3.47 -4.62
CA ILE A 72 30.02 -2.69 -3.71
C ILE A 72 31.23 -3.53 -3.25
N GLY A 73 31.00 -4.78 -2.84
CA GLY A 73 32.05 -5.70 -2.41
C GLY A 73 33.07 -6.00 -3.52
N PHE A 74 32.60 -6.29 -4.74
CA PHE A 74 33.48 -6.50 -5.89
C PHE A 74 34.27 -5.23 -6.26
N GLY A 75 33.60 -4.07 -6.28
CA GLY A 75 34.24 -2.80 -6.60
C GLY A 75 35.35 -2.42 -5.62
N SER A 76 35.10 -2.62 -4.32
CA SER A 76 36.09 -2.35 -3.27
C SER A 76 37.28 -3.31 -3.33
N LEU A 77 37.06 -4.60 -3.61
CA LEU A 77 38.14 -5.57 -3.80
C LEU A 77 39.04 -5.21 -5.00
N LEU A 78 38.44 -4.82 -6.13
CA LEU A 78 39.18 -4.42 -7.33
C LEU A 78 39.96 -3.11 -7.12
N ALA A 79 39.37 -2.14 -6.43
CA ALA A 79 40.05 -0.90 -6.07
C ALA A 79 41.26 -1.15 -5.16
N GLY A 80 41.09 -1.99 -4.14
CA GLY A 80 42.17 -2.41 -3.24
C GLY A 80 43.32 -3.11 -3.98
N LYS A 81 43.01 -4.08 -4.87
CA LYS A 81 44.02 -4.77 -5.69
C LYS A 81 44.83 -3.80 -6.56
N ARG A 82 44.16 -2.84 -7.23
CA ARG A 82 44.83 -1.82 -8.05
C ARG A 82 45.73 -0.91 -7.23
N GLN A 83 45.33 -0.55 -6.02
CA GLN A 83 46.14 0.28 -5.13
C GLN A 83 47.42 -0.46 -4.69
N MET A 84 47.30 -1.73 -4.29
CA MET A 84 48.46 -2.54 -3.90
C MET A 84 49.47 -2.69 -5.05
N GLN A 85 49.01 -2.93 -6.28
CA GLN A 85 49.89 -3.05 -7.45
C GLN A 85 50.65 -1.74 -7.76
N LYS A 86 50.02 -0.58 -7.56
CA LYS A 86 50.68 0.73 -7.74
C LYS A 86 51.72 1.03 -6.66
N SER A 87 51.53 0.53 -5.45
CA SER A 87 52.47 0.74 -4.34
C SER A 87 53.68 -0.22 -4.35
N GLN A 88 53.72 -1.19 -5.27
CA GLN A 88 54.85 -2.12 -5.44
C GLN A 88 55.82 -1.74 -6.57
N PHE A 89 55.64 -0.56 -7.17
CA PHE A 89 56.57 0.06 -8.12
C PHE A 89 57.04 1.42 -7.59
#